data_AF-A0A1V6BE61-F1
#
_entry.id   AF-A0A1V6BE61-F1
#
_cell.length_a   1.000
_cell.length_b   1.000
_cell.length_c   1.000
_cell.angle_alpha   90.00
_cell.angle_beta   90.00
_cell.angle_gamma   90.00
#
_symmetry.space_group_name_H-M   'P 1'
#
loop_
_entity.id
_entity.type
_entity.pdbx_description
1 polymer ?
#
loop_
_entity_poly.entity_id
_entity_poly.type
_entity_poly.pdbx_seq_one_letter_code
_entity_poly.pdbx_strand_id
1 'polypeptide(L)'
;MLELPADFLSMLPLSEEEKEKFVLSLNEPSVSSIRKNPLKKVTLPEGNPVAWSRYGYYLPQRPVFTLDPLFHSGAYYVQEASSMFIEQVIMQLSLDEKPIRILDACASPGGKTTHLLSLLHRESLIVANESIRSRQQALIHNVCKWGYNNVVVTQTDVSRFASLAGYFDVILCDAPCSGEGLFRKDTQAVKLWSKENVMHCALRQQRIVNDLWPALKQEGLFIYSTCTYNEEENEKNISHFVNELDADCIKLNIENFNGVKEHIQDKVITYRFSPHKIQGEGFTLSVLRKNNSEEKSLYNKSSKVEEVNANIRKQAGNYILNADESYFFMHQQSVRFFPLSLKRDLALLTGMNITHAGTAIATIKGNDWIPSVELALSTALNTDVNTEAVDKETALRLLKGDTQLETAHPEGYILVTYQQLPLMFVKKTGRRINHLYPREWYIRMKLEQ
;
A
#
# COMPACT_ATOMS: atom_id res chain seq x y z
N MET A 1 -8.44 -13.47 -29.60
CA MET A 1 -9.01 -14.20 -28.45
C MET A 1 -7.83 -14.67 -27.61
N LEU A 2 -7.89 -14.53 -26.30
CA LEU A 2 -6.81 -14.95 -25.41
C LEU A 2 -6.67 -16.48 -25.48
N GLU A 3 -5.49 -17.00 -25.83
CA GLU A 3 -5.23 -18.45 -25.82
C GLU A 3 -4.93 -18.90 -24.38
N LEU A 4 -5.88 -19.57 -23.75
CA LEU A 4 -5.77 -20.06 -22.37
C LEU A 4 -5.25 -21.52 -22.36
N PRO A 5 -4.36 -21.89 -21.42
CA PRO A 5 -3.92 -23.28 -21.27
C PRO A 5 -5.11 -24.22 -20.97
N ALA A 6 -5.18 -25.37 -21.66
CA ALA A 6 -6.25 -26.36 -21.41
C ALA A 6 -6.26 -26.85 -19.95
N ASP A 7 -5.06 -27.02 -19.40
CA ASP A 7 -4.84 -27.36 -18.00
C ASP A 7 -5.42 -26.33 -17.04
N PHE A 8 -5.31 -25.04 -17.35
CA PHE A 8 -5.90 -23.96 -16.55
C PHE A 8 -7.43 -24.08 -16.53
N LEU A 9 -8.07 -24.27 -17.69
CA LEU A 9 -9.52 -24.42 -17.79
C LEU A 9 -10.03 -25.66 -17.04
N SER A 10 -9.25 -26.74 -17.02
CA SER A 10 -9.58 -27.96 -16.28
C SER A 10 -9.51 -27.78 -14.76
N MET A 11 -8.65 -26.88 -14.28
CA MET A 11 -8.42 -26.61 -12.86
C MET A 11 -9.31 -25.49 -12.29
N LEU A 12 -10.10 -24.81 -13.12
CA LEU A 12 -11.04 -23.80 -12.64
C LEU A 12 -12.16 -24.47 -11.83
N PRO A 13 -12.42 -24.04 -10.58
CA PRO A 13 -13.49 -24.58 -9.75
C PRO A 13 -14.84 -23.96 -10.14
N LEU A 14 -15.23 -24.14 -11.40
CA LEU A 14 -16.44 -23.59 -12.01
C LEU A 14 -17.17 -24.69 -12.78
N SER A 15 -18.49 -24.58 -12.90
CA SER A 15 -19.25 -25.44 -13.82
C SER A 15 -18.91 -25.12 -15.28
N GLU A 16 -19.18 -26.04 -16.22
CA GLU A 16 -18.92 -25.79 -17.64
C GLU A 16 -19.64 -24.54 -18.17
N GLU A 17 -20.89 -24.30 -17.75
CA GLU A 17 -21.64 -23.08 -18.11
C GLU A 17 -20.97 -21.81 -17.53
N GLU A 18 -20.46 -21.86 -16.30
CA GLU A 18 -19.74 -20.73 -15.70
C GLU A 18 -18.37 -20.50 -16.34
N LYS A 19 -17.67 -21.56 -16.77
CA LYS A 19 -16.39 -21.46 -17.48
C LYS A 19 -16.56 -20.71 -18.80
N GLU A 20 -17.62 -20.97 -19.56
CA GLU A 20 -17.90 -20.25 -20.80
C GLU A 20 -18.01 -18.73 -20.55
N LYS A 21 -18.83 -18.33 -19.56
CA LYS A 21 -19.00 -16.92 -19.17
C LYS A 21 -17.69 -16.31 -18.66
N PHE A 22 -16.92 -17.06 -17.88
CA PHE A 22 -15.61 -16.65 -17.39
C PHE A 22 -14.63 -16.38 -18.54
N VAL A 23 -14.49 -17.30 -19.50
CA VAL A 23 -13.58 -17.16 -20.64
C VAL A 23 -13.97 -15.97 -21.52
N LEU A 24 -15.27 -15.76 -21.74
CA LEU A 24 -15.77 -14.57 -22.46
C LEU A 24 -15.32 -13.28 -21.77
N SER A 25 -15.47 -13.19 -20.44
CA SER A 25 -15.09 -11.99 -19.67
C SER A 25 -13.59 -11.66 -19.68
N LEU A 26 -12.72 -12.65 -19.93
CA LEU A 26 -11.28 -12.43 -20.08
C LEU A 26 -10.90 -11.79 -21.42
N ASN A 27 -11.79 -11.82 -22.41
CA ASN A 27 -11.60 -11.15 -23.69
C ASN A 27 -12.13 -9.70 -23.71
N GLU A 28 -12.83 -9.28 -22.65
CA GLU A 28 -13.33 -7.92 -22.50
C GLU A 28 -12.22 -6.95 -22.03
N PRO A 29 -12.34 -5.64 -22.30
CA PRO A 29 -11.37 -4.66 -21.81
C PRO A 29 -11.28 -4.66 -20.27
N SER A 30 -10.06 -4.57 -19.75
CA SER A 30 -9.86 -4.49 -18.30
C SER A 30 -10.50 -3.24 -17.70
N VAL A 31 -11.14 -3.39 -16.55
CA VAL A 31 -11.74 -2.28 -15.82
C VAL A 31 -10.64 -1.44 -15.16
N SER A 32 -10.77 -0.11 -15.25
CA SER A 32 -9.93 0.83 -14.52
C SER A 32 -10.67 1.37 -13.30
N SER A 33 -10.04 1.28 -12.13
CA SER A 33 -10.54 1.82 -10.87
C SER A 33 -9.43 2.56 -10.15
N ILE A 34 -9.84 3.54 -9.34
CA ILE A 34 -8.95 4.30 -8.47
C ILE A 34 -9.56 4.44 -7.09
N ARG A 35 -8.71 4.73 -6.09
CA ARG A 35 -9.09 4.94 -4.71
C ARG A 35 -8.62 6.31 -4.24
N LYS A 36 -9.53 7.15 -3.78
CA LYS A 36 -9.22 8.50 -3.27
C LYS A 36 -8.43 8.46 -1.96
N ASN A 37 -7.51 9.40 -1.80
CA ASN A 37 -6.89 9.67 -0.50
C ASN A 37 -7.82 10.58 0.33
N PRO A 38 -8.36 10.11 1.47
CA PRO A 38 -9.36 10.88 2.22
C PRO A 38 -8.82 12.18 2.83
N LEU A 39 -7.49 12.28 3.06
CA LEU A 39 -6.88 13.47 3.65
C LEU A 39 -6.43 14.51 2.62
N LYS A 40 -6.36 14.15 1.33
CA LYS A 40 -5.98 15.08 0.27
C LYS A 40 -7.23 15.62 -0.43
N LYS A 41 -7.68 16.77 0.07
CA LYS A 41 -8.92 17.42 -0.35
C LYS A 41 -8.78 18.02 -1.75
N VAL A 42 -9.19 17.26 -2.75
CA VAL A 42 -9.32 17.71 -4.13
C VAL A 42 -10.56 17.10 -4.78
N THR A 43 -11.05 17.77 -5.81
CA THR A 43 -12.09 17.25 -6.70
C THR A 43 -11.44 16.29 -7.70
N LEU A 44 -11.94 15.06 -7.75
CA LEU A 44 -11.49 14.05 -8.71
C LEU A 44 -12.58 13.80 -9.74
N PRO A 45 -12.25 13.22 -10.91
CA PRO A 45 -13.24 12.90 -11.93
C PRO A 45 -14.38 12.04 -11.37
N GLU A 46 -15.59 12.28 -11.87
CA GLU A 46 -16.75 11.46 -11.54
C GLU A 46 -16.57 10.02 -12.04
N GLY A 47 -17.10 9.08 -11.26
CA GLY A 47 -17.03 7.65 -11.56
C GLY A 47 -18.04 6.88 -10.74
N ASN A 48 -18.37 5.67 -11.18
CA ASN A 48 -19.30 4.81 -10.45
C ASN A 48 -18.62 4.27 -9.19
N PRO A 49 -19.26 4.31 -8.00
CA PRO A 49 -18.64 3.83 -6.77
C PRO A 49 -18.35 2.33 -6.82
N VAL A 50 -17.24 1.92 -6.21
CA VAL A 50 -16.96 0.50 -5.93
C VAL A 50 -17.77 0.11 -4.69
N ALA A 51 -18.68 -0.85 -4.84
CA ALA A 51 -19.69 -1.17 -3.82
C ALA A 51 -19.15 -1.48 -2.42
N TRP A 52 -17.93 -2.02 -2.33
CA TRP A 52 -17.28 -2.43 -1.08
C TRP A 52 -16.13 -1.52 -0.63
N SER A 53 -16.03 -0.29 -1.16
CA SER A 53 -14.96 0.65 -0.82
C SER A 53 -15.50 2.07 -0.66
N ARG A 54 -15.30 2.71 0.50
CA ARG A 54 -15.77 4.09 0.76
C ARG A 54 -15.11 5.12 -0.16
N TYR A 55 -13.91 4.82 -0.66
CA TYR A 55 -13.10 5.75 -1.45
C TYR A 55 -12.82 5.27 -2.87
N GLY A 56 -13.34 4.10 -3.25
CA GLY A 56 -13.10 3.47 -4.55
C GLY A 56 -14.16 3.84 -5.59
N TYR A 57 -13.72 4.06 -6.82
CA TYR A 57 -14.62 4.27 -7.95
C TYR A 57 -14.02 3.78 -9.26
N TYR A 58 -14.90 3.36 -10.16
CA TYR A 58 -14.61 2.97 -11.53
C TYR A 58 -14.50 4.20 -12.41
N LEU A 59 -13.50 4.20 -13.28
CA LEU A 59 -13.34 5.22 -14.30
C LEU A 59 -14.03 4.77 -15.59
N PRO A 60 -14.74 5.67 -16.29
CA PRO A 60 -15.38 5.34 -17.56
C PRO A 60 -14.35 4.97 -18.63
N GLN A 61 -13.16 5.57 -18.56
CA GLN A 61 -12.02 5.28 -19.44
C GLN A 61 -10.73 5.33 -18.62
N ARG A 62 -9.71 4.59 -19.05
CA ARG A 62 -8.39 4.59 -18.40
C ARG A 62 -7.54 5.74 -18.94
N PRO A 63 -7.28 6.82 -18.17
CA PRO A 63 -6.42 7.90 -18.61
C PRO A 63 -4.94 7.51 -18.52
N VAL A 64 -4.07 8.35 -19.09
CA VAL A 64 -2.63 8.30 -18.84
C VAL A 64 -2.35 8.92 -17.47
N PHE A 65 -2.44 8.12 -16.40
CA PHE A 65 -2.30 8.58 -15.01
C PHE A 65 -1.01 9.36 -14.73
N THR A 66 0.09 9.02 -15.40
CA THR A 66 1.38 9.71 -15.24
C THR A 66 1.35 11.16 -15.75
N LEU A 67 0.36 11.54 -16.57
CA LEU A 67 0.14 12.91 -17.05
C LEU A 67 -0.91 13.68 -16.24
N ASP A 68 -1.26 13.17 -15.05
CA ASP A 68 -2.10 13.85 -14.08
C ASP A 68 -1.26 14.27 -12.85
N PRO A 69 -1.03 15.57 -12.60
CA PRO A 69 -0.32 16.01 -11.41
C PRO A 69 -0.98 15.55 -10.10
N LEU A 70 -2.30 15.31 -10.07
CA LEU A 70 -2.99 14.81 -8.88
C LEU A 70 -2.53 13.39 -8.50
N PHE A 71 -2.18 12.55 -9.47
CA PHE A 71 -1.59 11.23 -9.23
C PHE A 71 -0.22 11.34 -8.52
N HIS A 72 0.59 12.32 -8.90
CA HIS A 72 1.90 12.58 -8.29
C HIS A 72 1.78 13.23 -6.91
N SER A 73 0.76 14.06 -6.71
CA SER A 73 0.42 14.60 -5.39
C SER A 73 -0.14 13.54 -4.43
N GLY A 74 -0.42 12.32 -4.90
CA GLY A 74 -1.00 11.24 -4.11
C GLY A 74 -2.48 11.43 -3.75
N ALA A 75 -3.22 12.21 -4.55
CA ALA A 75 -4.65 12.44 -4.38
C ALA A 75 -5.49 11.17 -4.52
N TYR A 76 -5.01 10.20 -5.29
CA TYR A 76 -5.62 8.89 -5.46
C TYR A 76 -4.57 7.83 -5.80
N TYR A 77 -4.95 6.57 -5.64
CA TYR A 77 -4.16 5.40 -5.99
C TYR A 77 -4.88 4.61 -7.10
N VAL A 78 -4.15 4.14 -8.11
CA VAL A 78 -4.71 3.23 -9.12
C VAL A 78 -4.66 1.81 -8.60
N GLN A 79 -5.81 1.32 -8.13
CA GLN A 79 -5.93 0.03 -7.45
C GLN A 79 -7.10 -0.74 -8.08
N GLU A 80 -6.90 -2.05 -8.28
CA GLU A 80 -7.94 -2.92 -8.79
C GLU A 80 -9.08 -3.06 -7.75
N ALA A 81 -10.33 -2.96 -8.22
CA ALA A 81 -11.50 -2.84 -7.36
C ALA A 81 -11.68 -4.02 -6.41
N SER A 82 -11.53 -5.26 -6.86
CA SER A 82 -11.69 -6.46 -6.02
C SER A 82 -10.73 -6.45 -4.83
N SER A 83 -9.49 -6.03 -5.04
CA SER A 83 -8.49 -5.90 -3.98
C SER A 83 -8.85 -4.86 -2.90
N MET A 84 -9.77 -3.93 -3.18
CA MET A 84 -10.27 -2.96 -2.20
C MET A 84 -11.18 -3.60 -1.15
N PHE A 85 -11.63 -4.84 -1.35
CA PHE A 85 -12.50 -5.56 -0.42
C PHE A 85 -11.87 -5.79 0.96
N ILE A 86 -10.54 -5.66 1.08
CA ILE A 86 -9.86 -5.67 2.39
C ILE A 86 -10.47 -4.64 3.36
N GLU A 87 -11.10 -3.57 2.85
CA GLU A 87 -11.82 -2.59 3.65
C GLU A 87 -12.94 -3.23 4.48
N GLN A 88 -13.63 -4.21 3.92
CA GLN A 88 -14.72 -4.89 4.63
C GLN A 88 -14.22 -5.69 5.82
N VAL A 89 -13.00 -6.24 5.76
CA VAL A 89 -12.38 -6.86 6.93
C VAL A 89 -12.14 -5.84 8.04
N ILE A 90 -11.61 -4.66 7.68
CA ILE A 90 -11.33 -3.60 8.66
C ILE A 90 -12.61 -3.10 9.31
N MET A 91 -13.63 -2.79 8.50
CA MET A 91 -14.87 -2.19 8.99
C MET A 91 -15.76 -3.18 9.73
N GLN A 92 -15.96 -4.40 9.22
CA GLN A 92 -16.87 -5.37 9.85
C GLN A 92 -16.31 -5.95 11.15
N LEU A 93 -14.98 -5.93 11.32
CA LEU A 93 -14.31 -6.41 12.53
C LEU A 93 -13.85 -5.25 13.44
N SER A 94 -14.33 -4.02 13.21
CA SER A 94 -14.06 -2.83 14.04
C SER A 94 -12.55 -2.58 14.28
N LEU A 95 -11.71 -2.85 13.29
CA LEU A 95 -10.25 -2.73 13.39
C LEU A 95 -9.75 -1.27 13.31
N ASP A 96 -10.63 -0.33 12.93
CA ASP A 96 -10.36 1.10 12.85
C ASP A 96 -10.66 1.88 14.15
N GLU A 97 -11.39 1.29 15.09
CA GLU A 97 -11.86 1.99 16.30
C GLU A 97 -10.73 2.35 17.29
N LYS A 98 -9.64 1.58 17.29
CA LYS A 98 -8.52 1.74 18.24
C LYS A 98 -7.17 1.60 17.53
N PRO A 99 -6.09 2.15 18.12
CA PRO A 99 -4.74 1.92 17.63
C PRO A 99 -4.39 0.43 17.62
N ILE A 100 -3.98 -0.09 16.46
CA ILE A 100 -3.50 -1.46 16.28
C ILE A 100 -2.17 -1.51 15.55
N ARG A 101 -1.48 -2.64 15.61
CA ARG A 101 -0.27 -2.93 14.84
C ARG A 101 -0.62 -3.90 13.72
N ILE A 102 -0.42 -3.47 12.48
CA ILE A 102 -0.64 -4.29 11.30
C ILE A 102 0.66 -4.50 10.51
N LEU A 103 0.89 -5.73 10.07
CA LEU A 103 1.93 -6.07 9.09
C LEU A 103 1.28 -6.31 7.73
N ASP A 104 1.65 -5.53 6.73
CA ASP A 104 1.45 -5.88 5.31
C ASP A 104 2.71 -6.61 4.83
N ALA A 105 2.66 -7.94 4.79
CA ALA A 105 3.84 -8.79 4.68
C ALA A 105 4.48 -8.82 3.27
N CYS A 106 3.67 -8.53 2.24
CA CYS A 106 4.02 -8.56 0.82
C CYS A 106 3.54 -7.27 0.15
N ALA A 107 4.01 -6.14 0.66
CA ALA A 107 3.36 -4.85 0.52
C ALA A 107 3.49 -4.20 -0.88
N SER A 108 4.52 -4.51 -1.67
CA SER A 108 4.73 -3.78 -2.93
C SER A 108 3.65 -4.08 -3.97
N PRO A 109 3.14 -3.07 -4.71
CA PRO A 109 3.59 -1.68 -4.78
C PRO A 109 2.97 -0.71 -3.77
N GLY A 110 2.20 -1.18 -2.78
CA GLY A 110 1.66 -0.37 -1.69
C GLY A 110 0.17 -0.07 -1.78
N GLY A 111 -0.56 -0.71 -2.70
CA GLY A 111 -2.00 -0.49 -2.86
C GLY A 111 -2.78 -0.80 -1.57
N LYS A 112 -2.54 -2.00 -1.00
CA LYS A 112 -3.18 -2.41 0.26
C LYS A 112 -2.61 -1.66 1.46
N THR A 113 -1.29 -1.44 1.53
CA THR A 113 -0.66 -0.60 2.56
C THR A 113 -1.31 0.78 2.65
N THR A 114 -1.43 1.49 1.53
CA THR A 114 -2.05 2.82 1.48
C THR A 114 -3.54 2.77 1.77
N HIS A 115 -4.20 1.64 1.51
CA HIS A 115 -5.61 1.44 1.85
C HIS A 115 -5.78 1.32 3.35
N LEU A 116 -4.99 0.47 4.00
CA LEU A 116 -4.96 0.36 5.45
C LEU A 116 -4.65 1.71 6.11
N LEU A 117 -3.69 2.48 5.58
CA LEU A 117 -3.38 3.84 6.08
C LEU A 117 -4.61 4.76 6.07
N SER A 118 -5.48 4.63 5.07
CA SER A 118 -6.69 5.45 4.94
C SER A 118 -7.85 4.99 5.82
N LEU A 119 -7.81 3.77 6.36
CA LEU A 119 -8.92 3.17 7.09
C LEU A 119 -8.68 3.12 8.59
N LEU A 120 -7.44 2.87 9.01
CA LEU A 120 -7.11 2.63 10.41
C LEU A 120 -7.01 3.92 11.22
N HIS A 121 -7.12 3.79 12.53
CA HIS A 121 -6.85 4.87 13.48
C HIS A 121 -5.48 5.51 13.21
N ARG A 122 -5.38 6.84 13.35
CA ARG A 122 -4.16 7.62 13.05
C ARG A 122 -2.92 7.20 13.86
N GLU A 123 -3.14 6.59 15.02
CA GLU A 123 -2.09 6.07 15.89
C GLU A 123 -1.81 4.57 15.69
N SER A 124 -2.51 3.91 14.77
CA SER A 124 -2.17 2.55 14.37
C SER A 124 -0.82 2.54 13.66
N LEU A 125 -0.06 1.47 13.83
CA LEU A 125 1.22 1.26 13.17
C LEU A 125 1.03 0.35 11.97
N ILE A 126 1.53 0.77 10.81
CA ILE A 126 1.64 -0.09 9.64
C ILE A 126 3.11 -0.44 9.38
N VAL A 127 3.43 -1.73 9.43
CA VAL A 127 4.71 -2.25 8.94
C VAL A 127 4.48 -2.82 7.54
N ALA A 128 5.10 -2.24 6.53
CA ALA A 128 4.98 -2.66 5.14
C ALA A 128 6.28 -3.36 4.71
N ASN A 129 6.24 -4.67 4.54
CA ASN A 129 7.41 -5.45 4.18
C ASN A 129 7.42 -5.78 2.68
N GLU A 130 8.56 -5.59 2.03
CA GLU A 130 8.82 -6.10 0.69
C GLU A 130 10.19 -6.77 0.68
N SER A 131 10.23 -8.10 0.53
CA SER A 131 11.48 -8.86 0.56
C SER A 131 12.34 -8.62 -0.69
N ILE A 132 11.72 -8.32 -1.83
CA ILE A 132 12.40 -8.13 -3.12
C ILE A 132 12.84 -6.68 -3.30
N ARG A 133 14.14 -6.44 -3.20
CA ARG A 133 14.76 -5.10 -3.30
C ARG A 133 14.34 -4.29 -4.53
N SER A 134 14.15 -4.93 -5.69
CA SER A 134 13.76 -4.23 -6.93
C SER A 134 12.34 -3.66 -6.87
N ARG A 135 11.46 -4.23 -6.05
CA ARG A 135 10.06 -3.79 -5.89
C ARG A 135 9.88 -2.73 -4.81
N GLN A 136 10.80 -2.69 -3.84
CA GLN A 136 10.77 -1.76 -2.72
C GLN A 136 10.63 -0.29 -3.11
N GLN A 137 11.30 0.15 -4.18
CA GLN A 137 11.25 1.56 -4.58
C GLN A 137 9.84 2.00 -4.97
N ALA A 138 9.05 1.11 -5.59
CA ALA A 138 7.65 1.39 -5.91
C ALA A 138 6.80 1.53 -4.64
N LEU A 139 7.03 0.65 -3.65
CA LEU A 139 6.37 0.72 -2.34
C LEU A 139 6.68 2.04 -1.62
N ILE A 140 7.96 2.39 -1.46
CA ILE A 140 8.38 3.62 -0.77
C ILE A 140 7.79 4.84 -1.51
N HIS A 141 7.93 4.91 -2.83
CA HIS A 141 7.38 6.01 -3.62
C HIS A 141 5.87 6.19 -3.38
N ASN A 142 5.10 5.11 -3.41
CA ASN A 142 3.65 5.21 -3.21
C ASN A 142 3.26 5.56 -1.77
N VAL A 143 3.98 5.04 -0.77
CA VAL A 143 3.76 5.40 0.64
C VAL A 143 4.09 6.88 0.88
N CYS A 144 5.21 7.38 0.35
CA CYS A 144 5.57 8.79 0.42
C CYS A 144 4.51 9.69 -0.24
N LYS A 145 4.04 9.33 -1.43
CA LYS A 145 2.95 10.06 -2.11
C LYS A 145 1.67 10.04 -1.29
N TRP A 146 1.36 8.95 -0.61
CA TRP A 146 0.16 8.86 0.21
C TRP A 146 0.20 9.82 1.40
N GLY A 147 1.40 10.05 1.96
CA GLY A 147 1.70 11.17 2.85
C GLY A 147 1.38 10.95 4.33
N TYR A 148 1.17 9.70 4.75
CA TYR A 148 0.95 9.36 6.16
C TYR A 148 2.29 9.09 6.85
N ASN A 149 2.38 9.38 8.16
CA ASN A 149 3.61 9.29 8.93
C ASN A 149 3.67 8.06 9.86
N ASN A 150 2.60 7.26 9.97
CA ASN A 150 2.48 6.10 10.86
C ASN A 150 2.86 4.76 10.18
N VAL A 151 3.85 4.80 9.28
CA VAL A 151 4.29 3.66 8.46
C VAL A 151 5.79 3.42 8.56
N VAL A 152 6.17 2.14 8.63
CA VAL A 152 7.56 1.67 8.54
C VAL A 152 7.66 0.68 7.39
N VAL A 153 8.57 0.92 6.46
CA VAL A 153 8.87 0.01 5.35
C VAL A 153 10.11 -0.80 5.69
N THR A 154 10.00 -2.12 5.61
CA THR A 154 11.10 -3.07 5.83
C THR A 154 11.42 -3.85 4.56
N GLN A 155 12.68 -4.27 4.42
CA GLN A 155 13.10 -5.23 3.39
C GLN A 155 13.77 -6.41 4.04
N THR A 156 12.96 -7.41 4.40
CA THR A 156 13.42 -8.57 5.14
C THR A 156 12.63 -9.82 4.72
N ASP A 157 13.26 -11.00 4.81
CA ASP A 157 12.55 -12.28 4.69
C ASP A 157 11.54 -12.40 5.84
N VAL A 158 10.34 -12.90 5.53
CA VAL A 158 9.22 -12.93 6.49
C VAL A 158 9.52 -13.75 7.74
N SER A 159 10.40 -14.76 7.66
CA SER A 159 10.82 -15.58 8.81
C SER A 159 11.45 -14.76 9.94
N ARG A 160 12.02 -13.58 9.65
CA ARG A 160 12.61 -12.73 10.70
C ARG A 160 11.55 -12.10 11.60
N PHE A 161 10.30 -11.98 11.15
CA PHE A 161 9.20 -11.50 11.99
C PHE A 161 8.86 -12.45 13.14
N ALA A 162 9.29 -13.73 13.11
CA ALA A 162 9.16 -14.63 14.25
C ALA A 162 9.87 -14.10 15.52
N SER A 163 10.89 -13.24 15.37
CA SER A 163 11.53 -12.55 16.51
C SER A 163 10.63 -11.50 17.20
N LEU A 164 9.53 -11.11 16.54
CA LEU A 164 8.46 -10.25 17.05
C LEU A 164 7.22 -11.09 17.41
N ALA A 165 7.43 -12.22 18.08
CA ALA A 165 6.36 -13.14 18.45
C ALA A 165 5.25 -12.44 19.26
N GLY A 166 3.99 -12.56 18.83
CA GLY A 166 2.84 -11.91 19.47
C GLY A 166 2.88 -10.38 19.43
N TYR A 167 3.42 -9.78 18.37
CA TYR A 167 3.54 -8.34 18.24
C TYR A 167 2.38 -7.71 17.43
N PHE A 168 1.96 -8.36 16.35
CA PHE A 168 0.96 -7.81 15.45
C PHE A 168 -0.47 -8.22 15.85
N ASP A 169 -1.38 -7.26 15.87
CA ASP A 169 -2.81 -7.50 16.04
C ASP A 169 -3.40 -8.09 14.75
N VAL A 170 -2.88 -7.64 13.61
CA VAL A 170 -3.29 -8.10 12.28
C VAL A 170 -2.08 -8.34 11.39
N ILE A 171 -2.09 -9.43 10.62
CA ILE A 171 -1.14 -9.65 9.51
C ILE A 171 -1.95 -9.78 8.22
N LEU A 172 -1.67 -8.91 7.26
CA LEU A 172 -2.15 -9.00 5.89
C LEU A 172 -1.06 -9.65 5.02
N CYS A 173 -1.42 -10.75 4.38
CA CYS A 173 -0.57 -11.46 3.43
C CYS A 173 -1.26 -11.54 2.07
N ASP A 174 -1.02 -10.53 1.22
CA ASP A 174 -1.31 -10.60 -0.21
C ASP A 174 -0.24 -11.43 -0.90
N ALA A 175 -0.44 -12.74 -0.90
CA ALA A 175 0.62 -13.69 -1.10
C ALA A 175 1.06 -13.75 -2.57
N PRO A 176 2.37 -13.88 -2.87
CA PRO A 176 2.84 -14.11 -4.23
C PRO A 176 2.19 -15.37 -4.80
N CYS A 177 1.45 -15.22 -5.90
CA CYS A 177 0.63 -16.28 -6.49
C CYS A 177 0.95 -16.50 -7.97
N SER A 178 0.33 -17.51 -8.59
CA SER A 178 0.44 -17.77 -10.03
C SER A 178 -0.11 -16.64 -10.92
N GLY A 179 -0.94 -15.76 -10.36
CA GLY A 179 -1.32 -14.48 -10.99
C GLY A 179 -2.35 -14.61 -12.10
N GLU A 180 -3.23 -15.62 -12.05
CA GLU A 180 -4.26 -15.87 -13.05
C GLU A 180 -5.21 -14.66 -13.24
N GLY A 181 -5.44 -13.87 -12.19
CA GLY A 181 -6.20 -12.62 -12.23
C GLY A 181 -5.56 -11.51 -13.08
N LEU A 182 -4.31 -11.68 -13.52
CA LEU A 182 -3.62 -10.75 -14.42
C LEU A 182 -3.80 -11.09 -15.90
N PHE A 183 -4.37 -12.25 -16.26
CA PHE A 183 -4.45 -12.72 -17.65
C PHE A 183 -5.11 -11.74 -18.61
N ARG A 184 -6.12 -10.99 -18.14
CA ARG A 184 -6.80 -9.95 -18.92
C ARG A 184 -5.95 -8.70 -19.17
N LYS A 185 -4.97 -8.43 -18.31
CA LYS A 185 -4.10 -7.24 -18.32
C LYS A 185 -2.71 -7.50 -18.90
N ASP A 186 -2.19 -8.72 -18.75
CA ASP A 186 -0.83 -9.09 -19.12
C ASP A 186 -0.81 -10.47 -19.80
N THR A 187 -0.57 -10.46 -21.11
CA THR A 187 -0.46 -11.70 -21.90
C THR A 187 0.79 -12.51 -21.56
N GLN A 188 1.81 -11.92 -20.93
CA GLN A 188 2.97 -12.67 -20.44
C GLN A 188 2.62 -13.53 -19.23
N ALA A 189 1.68 -13.09 -18.39
CA ALA A 189 1.21 -13.90 -17.25
C ALA A 189 0.63 -15.24 -17.72
N VAL A 190 -0.08 -15.25 -18.85
CA VAL A 190 -0.62 -16.48 -19.46
C VAL A 190 0.50 -17.44 -19.88
N LYS A 191 1.59 -16.91 -20.46
CA LYS A 191 2.74 -17.72 -20.94
C LYS A 191 3.57 -18.31 -19.81
N LEU A 192 3.60 -17.64 -18.66
CA LEU A 192 4.35 -18.08 -17.48
C LEU A 192 3.56 -19.04 -16.59
N TRP A 193 2.29 -19.28 -16.90
CA TRP A 193 1.44 -20.17 -16.13
C TRP A 193 1.73 -21.65 -16.43
N SER A 194 1.81 -22.47 -15.39
CA SER A 194 1.85 -23.94 -15.47
C SER A 194 1.33 -24.56 -14.16
N LYS A 195 0.96 -25.84 -14.18
CA LYS A 195 0.55 -26.58 -12.98
C LYS A 195 1.65 -26.62 -11.93
N GLU A 196 2.89 -26.78 -12.36
CA GLU A 196 4.07 -26.80 -11.49
C GLU A 196 4.27 -25.45 -10.81
N ASN A 197 4.04 -24.34 -11.54
CA ASN A 197 4.11 -23.01 -10.96
C ASN A 197 3.00 -22.77 -9.92
N VAL A 198 1.77 -23.25 -10.19
CA VAL A 198 0.67 -23.21 -9.21
C VAL A 198 1.06 -23.94 -7.92
N MET A 199 1.56 -25.17 -8.01
CA MET A 199 1.97 -25.94 -6.82
C MET A 199 3.15 -25.29 -6.08
N HIS A 200 4.13 -24.77 -6.81
CA HIS A 200 5.27 -24.06 -6.21
C HIS A 200 4.83 -22.77 -5.50
N CYS A 201 3.87 -22.03 -6.07
CA CYS A 201 3.24 -20.89 -5.41
C CYS A 201 2.48 -21.31 -4.14
N ALA A 202 1.67 -22.37 -4.20
CA ALA A 202 0.93 -22.88 -3.05
C ALA A 202 1.87 -23.24 -1.88
N LEU A 203 2.92 -24.02 -2.13
CA LEU A 203 3.92 -24.37 -1.11
C LEU A 203 4.68 -23.15 -0.56
N ARG A 204 5.00 -22.18 -1.42
CA ARG A 204 5.63 -20.92 -0.98
C ARG A 204 4.70 -20.14 -0.07
N GLN A 205 3.40 -20.08 -0.38
CA GLN A 205 2.41 -19.39 0.43
C GLN A 205 2.30 -20.05 1.81
N GLN A 206 2.33 -21.38 1.88
CA GLN A 206 2.35 -22.10 3.16
C GLN A 206 3.56 -21.73 4.01
N ARG A 207 4.76 -21.74 3.41
CA ARG A 207 5.97 -21.30 4.12
C ARG A 207 5.81 -19.87 4.65
N ILE A 208 5.35 -18.93 3.82
CA ILE A 208 5.20 -17.53 4.21
C ILE A 208 4.25 -17.39 5.40
N VAL A 209 3.10 -18.05 5.37
CA VAL A 209 2.12 -18.00 6.47
C VAL A 209 2.69 -18.63 7.73
N ASN A 210 3.34 -19.80 7.63
CA ASN A 210 3.99 -20.47 8.77
C ASN A 210 5.09 -19.60 9.41
N ASP A 211 5.90 -18.93 8.59
CA ASP A 211 6.97 -18.02 9.05
C ASP A 211 6.42 -16.78 9.77
N LEU A 212 5.22 -16.32 9.40
CA LEU A 212 4.55 -15.14 9.97
C LEU A 212 3.67 -15.45 11.18
N TRP A 213 3.15 -16.68 11.28
CA TRP A 213 2.20 -17.08 12.33
C TRP A 213 2.67 -16.81 13.77
N PRO A 214 3.96 -16.99 14.11
CA PRO A 214 4.46 -16.65 15.45
C PRO A 214 4.33 -15.16 15.78
N ALA A 215 4.45 -14.28 14.78
CA ALA A 215 4.41 -12.82 14.96
C ALA A 215 2.99 -12.28 15.25
N LEU A 216 1.96 -13.05 14.93
CA LEU A 216 0.56 -12.73 15.21
C LEU A 216 0.25 -12.99 16.68
N LYS A 217 -0.42 -12.03 17.33
CA LYS A 217 -0.96 -12.15 18.69
C LYS A 217 -1.99 -13.28 18.80
N GLN A 218 -2.19 -13.75 20.03
CA GLN A 218 -3.37 -14.57 20.33
C GLN A 218 -4.65 -13.80 20.00
N GLU A 219 -5.65 -14.50 19.44
CA GLU A 219 -6.88 -13.92 18.90
C GLU A 219 -6.64 -12.87 17.78
N GLY A 220 -5.39 -12.72 17.33
CA GLY A 220 -5.04 -11.85 16.22
C GLY A 220 -5.58 -12.39 14.90
N LEU A 221 -5.70 -11.48 13.93
CA LEU A 221 -6.28 -11.79 12.63
C LEU A 221 -5.21 -11.90 11.54
N PHE A 222 -5.30 -12.96 10.74
CA PHE A 222 -4.50 -13.15 9.54
C PHE A 222 -5.41 -13.01 8.31
N ILE A 223 -5.18 -11.96 7.53
CA ILE A 223 -5.90 -11.72 6.27
C ILE A 223 -5.05 -12.32 5.15
N TYR A 224 -5.53 -13.39 4.55
CA TYR A 224 -4.90 -14.04 3.41
C TYR A 224 -5.59 -13.60 2.13
N SER A 225 -4.83 -13.18 1.12
CA SER A 225 -5.39 -12.92 -0.20
C SER A 225 -4.46 -13.30 -1.35
N THR A 226 -5.06 -13.59 -2.51
CA THR A 226 -4.36 -13.86 -3.76
C THR A 226 -5.08 -13.18 -4.93
N CYS A 227 -4.40 -13.05 -6.08
CA CYS A 227 -5.04 -12.69 -7.35
C CYS A 227 -5.10 -13.89 -8.30
N THR A 228 -5.49 -15.06 -7.79
CA THR A 228 -5.58 -16.32 -8.56
C THR A 228 -6.89 -17.06 -8.33
N TYR A 229 -7.28 -17.95 -9.24
CA TYR A 229 -8.57 -18.64 -9.22
C TYR A 229 -8.50 -20.10 -8.77
N ASN A 230 -7.36 -20.79 -8.93
CA ASN A 230 -7.24 -22.21 -8.57
C ASN A 230 -7.45 -22.49 -7.07
N GLU A 231 -7.81 -23.73 -6.73
CA GLU A 231 -8.05 -24.14 -5.34
C GLU A 231 -6.77 -24.43 -4.55
N GLU A 232 -5.67 -24.80 -5.23
CA GLU A 232 -4.37 -25.14 -4.61
C GLU A 232 -3.83 -23.97 -3.78
N GLU A 233 -3.84 -22.78 -4.38
CA GLU A 233 -3.38 -21.56 -3.72
C GLU A 233 -4.43 -20.99 -2.76
N ASN A 234 -5.72 -21.32 -2.93
CA ASN A 234 -6.82 -20.75 -2.17
C ASN A 234 -7.34 -21.73 -1.10
N GLU A 235 -8.44 -22.43 -1.36
CA GLU A 235 -9.14 -23.28 -0.39
C GLU A 235 -8.24 -24.33 0.25
N LYS A 236 -7.36 -24.96 -0.53
CA LYS A 236 -6.46 -26.00 -0.01
C LYS A 236 -5.43 -25.42 0.94
N ASN A 237 -4.91 -24.22 0.66
CA ASN A 237 -4.06 -23.50 1.59
C ASN A 237 -4.80 -23.06 2.84
N ILE A 238 -6.01 -22.52 2.71
CA ILE A 238 -6.81 -22.16 3.89
C ILE A 238 -7.11 -23.40 4.74
N SER A 239 -7.45 -24.53 4.12
CA SER A 239 -7.61 -25.81 4.80
C SER A 239 -6.35 -26.24 5.53
N HIS A 240 -5.19 -26.12 4.89
CA HIS A 240 -3.89 -26.38 5.53
C HIS A 240 -3.67 -25.49 6.75
N PHE A 241 -3.95 -24.18 6.65
CA PHE A 241 -3.77 -23.25 7.77
C PHE A 241 -4.71 -23.55 8.93
N VAL A 242 -5.98 -23.81 8.67
CA VAL A 242 -6.97 -24.19 9.69
C VAL A 242 -6.54 -25.45 10.45
N ASN A 243 -6.01 -26.45 9.74
CA ASN A 243 -5.65 -27.74 10.34
C ASN A 243 -4.28 -27.73 11.04
N GLU A 244 -3.27 -27.09 10.46
CA GLU A 244 -1.89 -27.16 10.97
C GLU A 244 -1.52 -26.02 11.92
N LEU A 245 -2.21 -24.87 11.85
CA LEU A 245 -1.86 -23.67 12.62
C LEU A 245 -2.82 -23.35 13.77
N ASP A 246 -3.79 -24.23 14.05
CA ASP A 246 -4.87 -24.02 15.02
C ASP A 246 -5.55 -22.66 14.81
N ALA A 247 -6.22 -22.55 13.67
CA ALA A 247 -6.85 -21.31 13.21
C ALA A 247 -8.32 -21.53 12.89
N ASP A 248 -9.14 -20.52 13.21
CA ASP A 248 -10.54 -20.49 12.82
C ASP A 248 -10.80 -19.46 11.72
N CYS A 249 -11.55 -19.82 10.68
CA CYS A 249 -12.00 -18.86 9.68
C CYS A 249 -13.05 -17.91 10.24
N ILE A 250 -12.94 -16.63 9.87
CA ILE A 250 -13.87 -15.57 10.24
C ILE A 250 -14.81 -15.29 9.07
N LYS A 251 -16.11 -15.46 9.35
CA LYS A 251 -17.16 -15.14 8.39
C LYS A 251 -17.40 -13.63 8.33
N LEU A 252 -17.37 -13.08 7.11
CA LEU A 252 -17.77 -11.73 6.77
C LEU A 252 -19.19 -11.74 6.19
N ASN A 253 -19.92 -10.64 6.37
CA ASN A 253 -21.21 -10.43 5.71
C ASN A 253 -20.98 -9.90 4.29
N ILE A 254 -21.51 -10.61 3.29
CA ILE A 254 -21.44 -10.24 1.87
C ILE A 254 -22.79 -10.02 1.20
N GLU A 255 -23.89 -10.01 1.95
CA GLU A 255 -25.26 -9.91 1.42
C GLU A 255 -25.45 -8.68 0.51
N ASN A 256 -24.76 -7.58 0.81
CA ASN A 256 -24.83 -6.33 0.06
C ASN A 256 -23.81 -6.23 -1.08
N PHE A 257 -22.96 -7.23 -1.29
CA PHE A 257 -21.88 -7.21 -2.28
C PHE A 257 -22.16 -8.18 -3.42
N ASN A 258 -23.04 -7.75 -4.33
CA ASN A 258 -23.43 -8.52 -5.50
C ASN A 258 -22.22 -9.02 -6.31
N GLY A 259 -22.23 -10.31 -6.63
CA GLY A 259 -21.21 -10.98 -7.43
C GLY A 259 -20.04 -11.56 -6.64
N VAL A 260 -19.82 -11.12 -5.40
CA VAL A 260 -18.87 -11.78 -4.47
C VAL A 260 -19.42 -13.15 -4.10
N LYS A 261 -18.60 -14.20 -4.24
CA LYS A 261 -19.02 -15.57 -3.93
C LYS A 261 -18.34 -16.06 -2.67
N GLU A 262 -19.14 -16.39 -1.67
CA GLU A 262 -18.71 -17.13 -0.50
C GLU A 262 -18.62 -18.62 -0.84
N HIS A 263 -17.49 -19.23 -0.48
CA HIS A 263 -17.29 -20.67 -0.52
C HIS A 263 -17.01 -21.16 0.90
N ILE A 264 -17.85 -22.09 1.37
CA ILE A 264 -17.74 -22.70 2.70
C ILE A 264 -17.64 -24.21 2.51
N GLN A 265 -16.56 -24.78 3.01
CA GLN A 265 -16.36 -26.22 3.09
C GLN A 265 -15.76 -26.56 4.46
N ASP A 266 -16.52 -27.31 5.27
CA ASP A 266 -16.17 -27.60 6.67
C ASP A 266 -15.89 -26.30 7.47
N LYS A 267 -14.64 -26.10 7.90
CA LYS A 267 -14.17 -24.91 8.62
C LYS A 267 -13.56 -23.84 7.71
N VAL A 268 -13.42 -24.11 6.41
CA VAL A 268 -12.79 -23.23 5.44
C VAL A 268 -13.82 -22.24 4.91
N ILE A 269 -13.49 -20.95 4.95
CA ILE A 269 -14.30 -19.86 4.38
C ILE A 269 -13.42 -19.03 3.46
N THR A 270 -13.81 -18.91 2.19
CA THR A 270 -13.15 -18.04 1.20
C THR A 270 -14.16 -17.16 0.48
N TYR A 271 -13.73 -15.96 0.09
CA TYR A 271 -14.49 -14.99 -0.69
C TYR A 271 -13.83 -14.81 -2.06
N ARG A 272 -14.54 -15.16 -3.13
CA ARG A 272 -14.05 -15.17 -4.50
C ARG A 272 -14.66 -14.05 -5.33
N PHE A 273 -13.80 -13.39 -6.10
CA PHE A 273 -14.14 -12.34 -7.04
C PHE A 273 -13.72 -12.81 -8.43
N SER A 274 -14.69 -12.91 -9.33
CA SER A 274 -14.48 -13.41 -10.69
C SER A 274 -14.96 -12.39 -11.72
N PRO A 275 -14.21 -12.19 -12.83
CA PRO A 275 -14.47 -11.12 -13.79
C PRO A 275 -15.83 -11.22 -14.51
N HIS A 276 -16.47 -12.39 -14.55
CA HIS A 276 -17.81 -12.60 -15.13
C HIS A 276 -18.96 -12.33 -14.15
N LYS A 277 -18.67 -12.09 -12.87
CA LYS A 277 -19.66 -11.85 -11.81
C LYS A 277 -19.61 -10.44 -11.26
N ILE A 278 -18.45 -9.78 -11.36
CA ILE A 278 -18.20 -8.45 -10.82
C ILE A 278 -17.43 -7.59 -11.82
N GLN A 279 -17.49 -6.27 -11.62
CA GLN A 279 -16.70 -5.32 -12.39
C GLN A 279 -15.25 -5.26 -11.84
N GLY A 280 -14.46 -6.30 -12.05
CA GLY A 280 -13.09 -6.40 -11.54
C GLY A 280 -12.31 -7.53 -12.17
N GLU A 281 -11.11 -7.78 -11.67
CA GLU A 281 -10.26 -8.90 -12.11
C GLU A 281 -10.53 -10.14 -11.24
N GLY A 282 -9.49 -10.94 -10.96
CA GLY A 282 -9.50 -12.04 -10.02
C GLY A 282 -8.94 -11.67 -8.66
N PHE A 283 -9.66 -12.02 -7.60
CA PHE A 283 -9.21 -11.87 -6.22
C PHE A 283 -9.86 -12.94 -5.34
N THR A 284 -9.10 -13.46 -4.38
CA THR A 284 -9.62 -14.34 -3.33
C THR A 284 -9.15 -13.84 -1.98
N LEU A 285 -10.03 -13.87 -0.98
CA LEU A 285 -9.75 -13.43 0.38
C LEU A 285 -10.28 -14.43 1.41
N SER A 286 -9.51 -14.66 2.47
CA SER A 286 -9.94 -15.36 3.68
C SER A 286 -9.38 -14.62 4.90
N VAL A 287 -10.10 -14.73 6.02
CA VAL A 287 -9.67 -14.16 7.31
C VAL A 287 -9.61 -15.30 8.29
N LEU A 288 -8.44 -15.49 8.90
CA LEU A 288 -8.17 -16.49 9.92
C LEU A 288 -7.97 -15.79 11.26
N ARG A 289 -8.41 -16.41 12.34
CA ARG A 289 -8.08 -16.01 13.71
C ARG A 289 -7.18 -17.07 14.33
N LYS A 290 -6.14 -16.61 14.99
CA LYS A 290 -5.25 -17.49 15.75
C LYS A 290 -5.89 -17.85 17.08
N ASN A 291 -6.04 -19.14 17.34
CA ASN A 291 -6.62 -19.64 18.58
C ASN A 291 -5.63 -19.53 19.74
N ASN A 292 -6.18 -19.39 20.94
CA ASN A 292 -5.46 -19.10 22.17
C ASN A 292 -4.43 -20.19 22.54
N SER A 293 -3.15 -19.87 22.45
CA SER A 293 -2.01 -20.67 22.90
C SER A 293 -1.14 -19.91 23.91
N GLU A 294 -0.34 -20.60 24.74
CA GLU A 294 0.53 -19.95 25.73
C GLU A 294 1.45 -18.89 25.08
N GLU A 295 1.22 -17.62 25.43
CA GLU A 295 1.94 -16.50 24.82
C GLU A 295 3.25 -16.24 25.57
N LYS A 296 4.39 -16.45 24.91
CA LYS A 296 5.68 -15.91 25.36
C LYS A 296 6.00 -14.69 24.49
N SER A 297 5.72 -13.50 24.99
CA SER A 297 6.24 -12.27 24.39
C SER A 297 7.76 -12.25 24.55
N LEU A 298 8.49 -12.38 23.45
CA LEU A 298 9.96 -12.46 23.43
C LEU A 298 10.64 -11.19 22.89
N TYR A 299 9.87 -10.19 22.43
CA TYR A 299 10.41 -8.99 21.78
C TYR A 299 10.79 -7.88 22.78
N ASN A 300 11.84 -8.11 23.58
CA ASN A 300 12.33 -7.13 24.55
C ASN A 300 13.60 -6.37 24.12
N LYS A 301 14.23 -6.76 23.00
CA LYS A 301 15.44 -6.10 22.50
C LYS A 301 15.06 -4.98 21.54
N SER A 302 15.20 -3.73 21.99
CA SER A 302 15.11 -2.54 21.14
C SER A 302 16.49 -1.90 20.99
N SER A 303 16.83 -1.41 19.80
CA SER A 303 17.98 -0.53 19.62
C SER A 303 17.56 0.92 19.83
N LYS A 304 18.51 1.77 20.24
CA LYS A 304 18.26 3.21 20.35
C LYS A 304 18.18 3.82 18.95
N VAL A 305 17.10 4.57 18.68
CA VAL A 305 16.99 5.43 17.52
C VAL A 305 17.63 6.78 17.84
N GLU A 306 18.41 7.34 16.92
CA GLU A 306 19.11 8.61 17.13
C GLU A 306 18.12 9.79 17.12
N GLU A 307 17.91 10.39 18.28
CA GLU A 307 17.05 11.57 18.44
C GLU A 307 17.75 12.84 17.95
N VAL A 308 16.98 13.76 17.38
CA VAL A 308 17.50 15.08 17.02
C VAL A 308 17.69 15.97 18.26
N ASN A 309 18.62 16.92 18.19
CA ASN A 309 18.80 17.92 19.25
C ASN A 309 17.63 18.94 19.28
N ALA A 310 17.57 19.73 20.35
CA ALA A 310 16.49 20.70 20.58
C ALA A 310 16.35 21.76 19.46
N ASN A 311 17.45 22.22 18.88
CA ASN A 311 17.43 23.22 17.81
C ASN A 311 16.83 22.64 16.52
N ILE A 312 17.28 21.45 16.13
CA ILE A 312 16.73 20.72 14.98
C ILE A 312 15.26 20.41 15.21
N ARG A 313 14.88 19.97 16.41
CA ARG A 313 13.48 19.70 16.78
C ARG A 313 12.61 20.93 16.59
N LYS A 314 13.04 22.10 17.10
CA LYS A 314 12.31 23.36 16.95
C LYS A 314 12.17 23.77 15.49
N GLN A 315 13.24 23.68 14.70
CA GLN A 315 13.21 24.00 13.27
C GLN A 315 12.28 23.04 12.51
N ALA A 316 12.35 21.74 12.78
CA ALA A 316 11.51 20.71 12.18
C ALA A 316 10.02 20.91 12.49
N GLY A 317 9.70 21.28 13.74
CA GLY A 317 8.33 21.51 14.19
C GLY A 317 7.61 22.64 13.45
N ASN A 318 8.34 23.61 12.89
CA ASN A 318 7.71 24.68 12.10
C ASN A 318 7.08 24.20 10.79
N TYR A 319 7.56 23.06 10.25
CA TYR A 319 7.13 22.53 8.96
C TYR A 319 5.97 21.53 9.06
N ILE A 320 5.59 21.11 10.27
CA ILE A 320 4.56 20.07 10.44
C ILE A 320 3.47 20.50 11.40
N LEU A 321 2.25 20.06 11.12
CA LEU A 321 1.13 20.10 12.04
C LEU A 321 1.36 19.10 13.19
N ASN A 322 0.83 19.41 14.38
CA ASN A 322 0.91 18.53 15.56
C ASN A 322 2.35 18.15 15.96
N ALA A 323 3.27 19.11 15.92
CA ALA A 323 4.68 18.90 16.28
C ALA A 323 4.87 18.37 17.72
N ASP A 324 3.98 18.72 18.65
CA ASP A 324 4.02 18.25 20.04
C ASP A 324 3.69 16.76 20.19
N GLU A 325 2.90 16.21 19.27
CA GLU A 325 2.55 14.78 19.19
C GLU A 325 3.54 13.99 18.31
N SER A 326 4.65 14.63 17.89
CA SER A 326 5.62 14.05 16.96
C SER A 326 6.95 13.71 17.63
N TYR A 327 7.46 12.53 17.30
CA TYR A 327 8.82 12.08 17.60
C TYR A 327 9.74 12.37 16.41
N PHE A 328 10.84 13.10 16.67
CA PHE A 328 11.80 13.50 15.65
C PHE A 328 13.12 12.75 15.81
N PHE A 329 13.64 12.21 14.70
CA PHE A 329 14.84 11.38 14.71
C PHE A 329 15.66 11.53 13.43
N MET A 330 16.93 11.14 13.51
CA MET A 330 17.84 11.05 12.37
C MET A 330 17.79 9.65 11.75
N HIS A 331 17.68 9.59 10.43
CA HIS A 331 17.87 8.36 9.67
C HIS A 331 18.39 8.70 8.27
N GLN A 332 19.51 8.07 7.86
CA GLN A 332 20.17 8.28 6.56
C GLN A 332 20.37 9.78 6.22
N GLN A 333 20.94 10.56 7.15
CA GLN A 333 21.20 12.02 7.04
C GLN A 333 19.96 12.92 6.90
N SER A 334 18.76 12.35 7.03
CA SER A 334 17.51 13.10 7.01
C SER A 334 16.91 13.21 8.41
N VAL A 335 16.41 14.39 8.73
CA VAL A 335 15.52 14.62 9.87
C VAL A 335 14.15 14.08 9.48
N ARG A 336 13.61 13.17 10.28
CA ARG A 336 12.32 12.51 10.04
C ARG A 336 11.41 12.69 11.25
N PHE A 337 10.11 12.57 11.04
CA PHE A 337 9.14 12.51 12.12
C PHE A 337 8.23 11.29 12.03
N PHE A 338 7.78 10.84 13.19
CA PHE A 338 6.90 9.70 13.42
C PHE A 338 5.93 10.06 14.56
N PRO A 339 4.75 9.42 14.68
CA PRO A 339 3.89 9.63 15.85
C PRO A 339 4.63 9.31 17.15
N LEU A 340 4.54 10.20 18.13
CA LEU A 340 5.23 10.03 19.42
C LEU A 340 4.76 8.77 20.16
N SER A 341 3.47 8.43 20.06
CA SER A 341 2.88 7.22 20.63
C SER A 341 3.52 5.92 20.09
N LEU A 342 4.11 5.96 18.88
CA LEU A 342 4.75 4.81 18.23
C LEU A 342 6.28 4.82 18.34
N LYS A 343 6.87 5.69 19.17
CA LYS A 343 8.33 5.77 19.37
C LYS A 343 8.94 4.42 19.78
N ARG A 344 8.29 3.72 20.71
CA ARG A 344 8.77 2.42 21.20
C ARG A 344 8.70 1.36 20.10
N ASP A 345 7.64 1.36 19.31
CA ASP A 345 7.44 0.44 18.20
C ASP A 345 8.53 0.62 17.14
N LEU A 346 8.86 1.86 16.77
CA LEU A 346 9.96 2.15 15.86
C LEU A 346 11.29 1.59 16.38
N ALA A 347 11.58 1.72 17.68
CA ALA A 347 12.79 1.19 18.30
C ALA A 347 12.84 -0.35 18.29
N LEU A 348 11.71 -1.03 18.48
CA LEU A 348 11.60 -2.49 18.37
C LEU A 348 11.84 -2.99 16.94
N LEU A 349 11.32 -2.25 15.95
CA LEU A 349 11.46 -2.60 14.54
C LEU A 349 12.89 -2.43 14.00
N THR A 350 13.80 -1.78 14.73
CA THR A 350 15.21 -1.63 14.30
C THR A 350 15.96 -2.96 14.11
N GLY A 351 15.45 -4.05 14.69
CA GLY A 351 15.97 -5.40 14.40
C GLY A 351 15.68 -5.89 12.97
N MET A 352 14.72 -5.25 12.30
CA MET A 352 14.42 -5.44 10.88
C MET A 352 15.25 -4.48 10.03
N ASN A 353 15.44 -4.82 8.75
CA ASN A 353 16.07 -3.89 7.82
C ASN A 353 15.06 -2.80 7.41
N ILE A 354 14.96 -1.74 8.23
CA ILE A 354 14.14 -0.56 7.96
C ILE A 354 14.77 0.24 6.82
N THR A 355 13.99 0.45 5.76
CA THR A 355 14.43 1.22 4.60
C THR A 355 13.72 2.55 4.46
N HIS A 356 12.58 2.71 5.15
CA HIS A 356 11.87 3.97 5.28
C HIS A 356 11.02 3.93 6.55
N ALA A 357 10.93 5.02 7.28
CA ALA A 357 10.11 5.11 8.50
C ALA A 357 9.61 6.54 8.69
N GLY A 358 8.30 6.70 8.88
CA GLY A 358 7.67 8.01 8.97
C GLY A 358 7.98 8.89 7.77
N THR A 359 7.94 10.20 7.97
CA THR A 359 8.10 11.16 6.88
C THR A 359 9.39 11.96 7.07
N ALA A 360 10.22 12.04 6.03
CA ALA A 360 11.38 12.94 6.02
C ALA A 360 10.93 14.39 5.92
N ILE A 361 11.49 15.24 6.78
CA ILE A 361 11.28 16.68 6.78
C ILE A 361 12.33 17.35 5.90
N ALA A 362 13.61 17.06 6.15
CA ALA A 362 14.71 17.66 5.42
C ALA A 362 15.98 16.80 5.50
N THR A 363 16.85 16.94 4.51
CA THR A 363 18.24 16.47 4.58
C THR A 363 19.14 17.60 5.06
N ILE A 364 20.01 17.32 6.03
CA ILE A 364 20.99 18.30 6.52
C ILE A 364 22.29 18.11 5.75
N LYS A 365 22.76 19.16 5.06
CA LYS A 365 24.07 19.17 4.37
C LYS A 365 24.89 20.38 4.81
N GLY A 366 25.82 20.17 5.74
CA GLY A 366 26.50 21.28 6.41
C GLY A 366 25.47 22.12 7.17
N ASN A 367 25.34 23.39 6.81
CA ASN A 367 24.34 24.29 7.39
C ASN A 367 23.03 24.36 6.57
N ASP A 368 22.97 23.69 5.42
CA ASP A 368 21.78 23.72 4.56
C ASP A 368 20.70 22.76 5.09
N TRP A 369 19.50 23.31 5.26
CA TRP A 369 18.26 22.58 5.52
C TRP A 369 17.51 22.40 4.21
N ILE A 370 17.61 21.23 3.59
CA ILE A 370 17.02 20.96 2.28
C ILE A 370 15.68 20.22 2.49
N PRO A 371 14.52 20.86 2.30
CA PRO A 371 13.22 20.21 2.49
C PRO A 371 13.06 18.97 1.62
N SER A 372 12.47 17.92 2.18
CA SER A 372 12.22 16.67 1.47
C SER A 372 10.96 16.76 0.61
N VAL A 373 10.93 16.02 -0.50
CA VAL A 373 9.69 15.78 -1.25
C VAL A 373 8.64 15.06 -0.39
N GLU A 374 9.07 14.22 0.56
CA GLU A 374 8.15 13.52 1.47
C GLU A 374 7.38 14.52 2.35
N LEU A 375 8.04 15.60 2.78
CA LEU A 375 7.41 16.68 3.52
C LEU A 375 6.37 17.39 2.67
N ALA A 376 6.69 17.73 1.42
CA ALA A 376 5.74 18.36 0.51
C ALA A 376 4.49 17.48 0.36
N LEU A 377 4.66 16.16 0.22
CA LEU A 377 3.55 15.23 0.02
C LEU A 377 2.86 14.81 1.33
N SER A 378 3.34 15.26 2.49
CA SER A 378 2.81 14.87 3.79
C SER A 378 1.41 15.43 4.03
N THR A 379 0.54 14.61 4.62
CA THR A 379 -0.76 15.04 5.15
C THR A 379 -0.64 15.88 6.41
N ALA A 380 0.55 15.90 7.04
CA ALA A 380 0.86 16.70 8.22
C ALA A 380 1.70 17.94 7.88
N LEU A 381 1.85 18.31 6.60
CA LEU A 381 2.57 19.54 6.22
C LEU A 381 1.89 20.78 6.80
N ASN A 382 2.65 21.65 7.46
CA ASN A 382 2.22 23.02 7.72
C ASN A 382 2.39 23.84 6.43
N THR A 383 1.29 24.33 5.87
CA THR A 383 1.29 25.08 4.60
C THR A 383 1.62 26.56 4.76
N ASP A 384 1.94 27.04 5.97
CA ASP A 384 2.43 28.39 6.22
C ASP A 384 3.90 28.56 5.78
N VAL A 385 4.11 28.39 4.49
CA VAL A 385 5.40 28.52 3.79
C VAL A 385 5.18 29.24 2.46
N ASN A 386 6.22 29.84 1.90
CA ASN A 386 6.15 30.44 0.56
C ASN A 386 5.61 29.42 -0.44
N THR A 387 4.44 29.68 -1.01
CA THR A 387 3.71 28.73 -1.84
C THR A 387 3.35 29.35 -3.17
N GLU A 388 3.61 28.63 -4.27
CA GLU A 388 3.28 29.02 -5.63
C GLU A 388 2.28 28.02 -6.21
N ALA A 389 1.12 28.52 -6.66
CA ALA A 389 0.13 27.70 -7.34
C ALA A 389 0.42 27.70 -8.84
N VAL A 390 0.45 26.52 -9.45
CA VAL A 390 0.75 26.37 -10.88
C VAL A 390 -0.41 25.72 -11.63
N ASP A 391 -0.47 25.99 -12.92
CA ASP A 391 -1.36 25.29 -13.84
C ASP A 391 -0.87 23.86 -14.15
N LYS A 392 -1.68 23.11 -14.90
CA LYS A 392 -1.39 21.72 -15.24
C LYS A 392 -0.13 21.58 -16.09
N GLU A 393 0.06 22.48 -17.05
CA GLU A 393 1.21 22.44 -17.97
C GLU A 393 2.52 22.64 -17.21
N THR A 394 2.58 23.69 -16.38
CA THR A 394 3.75 24.00 -15.56
C THR A 394 4.01 22.90 -14.53
N ALA A 395 2.97 22.36 -13.88
CA ALA A 395 3.11 21.21 -12.99
C ALA A 395 3.77 20.01 -13.69
N LEU A 396 3.31 19.66 -14.90
CA LEU A 396 3.86 18.54 -15.67
C LEU A 396 5.29 18.79 -16.15
N ARG A 397 5.63 20.02 -16.56
CA ARG A 397 7.02 20.39 -16.88
C ARG A 397 7.94 20.24 -15.67
N LEU A 398 7.54 20.73 -14.50
CA LEU A 398 8.32 20.59 -13.27
C LEU A 398 8.48 19.13 -12.83
N LEU A 399 7.42 18.32 -12.94
CA LEU A 399 7.46 16.87 -12.67
C LEU A 399 8.33 16.09 -13.68
N LYS A 400 8.73 16.70 -14.80
CA LYS A 400 9.72 16.19 -15.76
C LYS A 400 11.14 16.68 -15.49
N GLY A 401 11.29 17.60 -14.54
CA GLY A 401 12.55 18.22 -14.18
C GLY A 401 12.90 19.48 -14.95
N ASP A 402 11.91 20.19 -15.49
CA ASP A 402 12.09 21.57 -15.91
C ASP A 402 12.50 22.45 -14.71
N THR A 403 13.28 23.50 -14.99
CA THR A 403 13.83 24.45 -14.02
C THR A 403 13.30 25.86 -14.22
N GLN A 404 12.22 26.00 -15.00
CA GLN A 404 11.53 27.26 -15.22
C GLN A 404 10.27 27.33 -14.34
N LEU A 405 10.23 28.33 -13.45
CA LEU A 405 9.04 28.72 -12.70
C LEU A 405 9.07 30.24 -12.51
N GLU A 406 8.05 30.92 -13.02
CA GLU A 406 7.84 32.33 -12.76
C GLU A 406 7.19 32.48 -11.39
N THR A 407 7.83 33.23 -10.49
CA THR A 407 7.35 33.42 -9.12
C THR A 407 7.84 34.74 -8.54
N ALA A 408 6.94 35.46 -7.88
CA ALA A 408 7.23 36.72 -7.20
C ALA A 408 7.86 36.53 -5.80
N HIS A 409 7.88 35.29 -5.28
CA HIS A 409 8.46 34.97 -3.98
C HIS A 409 9.95 35.32 -3.88
N PRO A 410 10.47 35.64 -2.68
CA PRO A 410 11.90 35.89 -2.48
C PRO A 410 12.75 34.64 -2.72
N GLU A 411 14.07 34.79 -2.69
CA GLU A 411 14.98 33.65 -2.72
C GLU A 411 14.74 32.71 -1.53
N GLY A 412 14.94 31.41 -1.76
CA GLY A 412 14.68 30.37 -0.75
C GLY A 412 13.86 29.21 -1.29
N TYR A 413 13.29 28.43 -0.37
CA TYR A 413 12.43 27.29 -0.72
C TYR A 413 10.99 27.75 -0.93
N ILE A 414 10.38 27.27 -2.01
CA ILE A 414 9.00 27.56 -2.41
C ILE A 414 8.30 26.22 -2.58
N LEU A 415 7.14 26.07 -1.94
CA LEU A 415 6.24 24.94 -2.12
C LEU A 415 5.43 25.14 -3.40
N VAL A 416 5.50 24.20 -4.34
CA VAL A 416 4.68 24.23 -5.55
C VAL A 416 3.42 23.41 -5.32
N THR A 417 2.27 23.98 -5.66
CA THR A 417 0.96 23.33 -5.53
C THR A 417 0.23 23.28 -6.87
N TYR A 418 -0.56 22.22 -7.07
CA TYR A 418 -1.51 22.11 -8.18
C TYR A 418 -2.89 21.78 -7.62
N GLN A 419 -3.89 22.59 -7.97
CA GLN A 419 -5.24 22.51 -7.37
C GLN A 419 -5.21 22.43 -5.83
N GLN A 420 -4.40 23.32 -5.22
CA GLN A 420 -4.19 23.41 -3.76
C GLN A 420 -3.46 22.21 -3.12
N LEU A 421 -3.19 21.13 -3.86
CA LEU A 421 -2.40 20.03 -3.36
C LEU A 421 -0.90 20.29 -3.56
N PRO A 422 -0.09 20.18 -2.49
CA PRO A 422 1.36 20.16 -2.60
C PRO A 422 1.90 19.09 -3.55
N LEU A 423 2.89 19.48 -4.36
CA LEU A 423 3.60 18.57 -5.26
C LEU A 423 5.06 18.38 -4.82
N MET A 424 5.77 19.47 -4.60
CA MET A 424 7.22 19.47 -4.43
C MET A 424 7.70 20.80 -3.85
N PHE A 425 8.91 20.80 -3.29
CA PHE A 425 9.65 22.03 -3.05
C PHE A 425 10.60 22.35 -4.21
N VAL A 426 10.78 23.64 -4.48
CA VAL A 426 11.81 24.17 -5.37
C VAL A 426 12.65 25.20 -4.62
N LYS A 427 13.91 25.39 -5.00
CA LYS A 427 14.81 26.42 -4.45
C LYS A 427 15.05 27.51 -5.48
N LYS A 428 14.64 28.73 -5.18
CA LYS A 428 14.94 29.94 -5.97
C LYS A 428 16.28 30.53 -5.56
N THR A 429 17.13 30.81 -6.55
CA THR A 429 18.42 31.50 -6.38
C THR A 429 18.62 32.45 -7.57
N GLY A 430 18.47 33.75 -7.33
CA GLY A 430 18.31 34.76 -8.37
C GLY A 430 17.13 34.44 -9.29
N ARG A 431 17.41 34.27 -10.58
CA ARG A 431 16.44 33.85 -11.61
C ARG A 431 16.37 32.34 -11.81
N ARG A 432 17.21 31.54 -11.13
CA ARG A 432 17.27 30.09 -11.30
C ARG A 432 16.36 29.37 -10.31
N ILE A 433 15.73 28.30 -10.76
CA ILE A 433 14.92 27.41 -9.93
C ILE A 433 15.55 26.02 -9.96
N ASN A 434 15.91 25.50 -8.80
CA ASN A 434 16.39 24.13 -8.64
C ASN A 434 15.31 23.32 -7.95
N HIS A 435 14.74 22.35 -8.65
CA HIS A 435 13.70 21.51 -8.07
C HIS A 435 14.29 20.41 -7.17
N LEU A 436 13.60 20.10 -6.07
CA LEU A 436 14.03 19.10 -5.07
C LEU A 436 13.31 17.76 -5.25
N TYR A 437 12.77 17.52 -6.43
CA TYR A 437 12.06 16.29 -6.75
C TYR A 437 13.05 15.22 -7.18
N PRO A 438 12.92 13.97 -6.70
CA PRO A 438 13.86 12.92 -7.05
C PRO A 438 13.86 12.63 -8.55
N ARG A 439 15.05 12.47 -9.15
CA ARG A 439 15.22 12.17 -10.59
C ARG A 439 14.54 10.88 -11.00
N GLU A 440 14.57 9.91 -10.12
CA GLU A 440 13.91 8.61 -10.25
C GLU A 440 12.38 8.73 -10.34
N TRP A 441 11.78 9.83 -9.87
CA TRP A 441 10.33 10.07 -9.91
C TRP A 441 9.89 10.91 -11.10
N TYR A 442 10.82 11.39 -11.94
CA TYR A 442 10.46 12.21 -13.09
C TYR A 442 9.53 11.47 -14.05
N ILE A 443 8.58 12.20 -14.61
CA ILE A 443 7.79 11.69 -15.73
C ILE A 443 8.72 11.49 -16.93
N ARG A 444 8.86 10.24 -17.39
CA ARG A 444 9.72 9.91 -18.54
C ARG A 444 8.98 9.91 -19.89
N MET A 445 7.65 9.94 -19.87
CA MET A 445 6.85 10.00 -21.10
C MET A 445 7.02 11.34 -21.80
N LYS A 446 7.06 11.34 -23.14
CA LYS A 446 6.97 12.58 -23.92
C LYS A 446 5.58 13.20 -23.71
N LEU A 447 5.52 14.52 -23.56
CA LEU A 447 4.23 15.23 -23.64
C LEU A 447 3.96 15.32 -25.14
N GLU A 448 2.81 14.82 -25.58
CA GLU A 448 2.33 15.17 -26.92
C GLU A 448 2.06 16.67 -26.91
N GLN A 449 2.61 17.36 -27.92
CA GLN A 449 2.53 18.82 -28.04
C GLN A 449 1.11 19.28 -28.36
#